data_AF-A0AAD4BCG2-F1
#
_entry.id   AF-A0AAD4BCG2-F1
#
_cell.length_a   1.000
_cell.length_b   1.000
_cell.length_c   1.000
_cell.angle_alpha   90.00
_cell.angle_beta   90.00
_cell.angle_gamma   90.00
#
_symmetry.space_group_name_H-M   'P 1'
#
loop_
_entity.id
_entity.type
_entity.pdbx_description
1 polymer ?
#
loop_
_entity_poly.entity_id
_entity_poly.type
_entity_poly.pdbx_seq_one_letter_code
_entity_poly.pdbx_strand_id
1 'polypeptide(L)'
;MSSPELAVVERFHLPEPGQTFTPGVELKTFEFVITNKTTKQNLQNQLHLYGLPVNGTKPNLLAALREFSRDHDAWFSLFRPAKKRKRGVHNSRSSLSTKRIATQFGEGDESAVIAYKSKKSVNRVQRALTDQDRTANTDWAGAILEALGVNNDFSPASPTKQRRTENTAVEENSAVDNSAERDEGCSGSRTAMTPAPTDSEGLTARVRRLERKLDQGLVAVLGRVDSMQDALSSQIRPTPPVSCLATAESAPSPDTSPPHVEPVSASGQQEATLALRVTAVRVSATEPTSQHTETHQESIPAEFLGIAHLDPPHTEFTFDIRYIPDPPAINFSNDIDRLFREWEVSTLLVINGHGVPVKHWGQFYKKAVGAKDTAWDALKTKWGKWKFIVEERSKYTDDTSFWHQFSTKKGERLRYQQILNRIASARITSDAQDAANARLFFGGNLEHPTANGAFRYTRSGKSYVLTKDSAVAKAWRTLLTTQPIVAEQWEALRALQHAVLPDSEQ
;
A
#
# COMPACT_ATOMS: atom_id res chain seq x y z
N MET A 1 -45.51 16.93 33.28
CA MET A 1 -45.50 16.75 31.82
C MET A 1 -45.36 15.27 31.53
N SER A 2 -46.46 14.60 31.18
CA SER A 2 -46.44 13.17 30.86
C SER A 2 -45.68 12.96 29.56
N SER A 3 -44.61 12.15 29.60
CA SER A 3 -43.87 11.78 28.38
C SER A 3 -44.84 11.12 27.40
N PRO A 4 -44.82 11.49 26.11
CA PRO A 4 -45.69 10.87 25.12
C PRO A 4 -45.39 9.37 25.08
N GLU A 5 -46.34 8.58 25.56
CA GLU A 5 -46.29 7.12 25.54
C GLU A 5 -46.14 6.68 24.08
N LEU A 6 -45.00 6.08 23.77
CA LEU A 6 -44.71 5.66 22.41
C LEU A 6 -45.65 4.51 22.05
N ALA A 7 -46.62 4.79 21.18
CA ALA A 7 -47.55 3.78 20.68
C ALA A 7 -46.76 2.57 20.14
N VAL A 8 -46.88 1.45 20.86
CA VAL A 8 -46.28 0.17 20.48
C VAL A 8 -47.09 -0.39 19.32
N VAL A 9 -46.42 -0.63 18.20
CA VAL A 9 -47.05 -1.16 16.98
C VAL A 9 -47.03 -2.68 17.01
N GLU A 10 -45.89 -3.28 17.38
CA GLU A 10 -45.69 -4.73 17.33
C GLU A 10 -44.58 -5.15 18.30
N ARG A 11 -44.63 -6.40 18.79
CA ARG A 11 -43.64 -6.99 19.71
C ARG A 11 -43.16 -8.32 19.14
N PHE A 12 -41.85 -8.53 19.11
CA PHE A 12 -41.24 -9.78 18.64
C PHE A 12 -40.38 -10.40 19.74
N HIS A 13 -40.50 -11.71 19.95
CA HIS A 13 -39.58 -12.47 20.79
C HIS A 13 -38.47 -13.04 19.90
N LEU A 14 -37.23 -12.66 20.19
CA LEU A 14 -36.07 -13.04 19.39
C LEU A 14 -34.99 -13.63 20.30
N PRO A 15 -34.17 -14.58 19.81
CA PRO A 15 -33.07 -15.11 20.59
C PRO A 15 -32.01 -14.03 20.84
N GLU A 16 -31.42 -14.02 22.03
CA GLU A 16 -30.34 -13.11 22.40
C GLU A 16 -29.11 -13.36 21.50
N PRO A 17 -28.63 -12.35 20.75
CA PRO A 17 -27.51 -12.52 19.83
C PRO A 17 -26.22 -12.80 20.61
N GLY A 18 -25.43 -13.76 20.12
CA GLY A 18 -24.14 -14.12 20.73
C GLY A 18 -24.22 -15.15 21.87
N GLN A 19 -25.40 -15.63 22.24
CA GLN A 19 -25.51 -16.74 23.18
C GLN A 19 -24.89 -18.04 22.62
N THR A 20 -24.52 -18.98 23.48
CA THR A 20 -24.03 -20.31 23.10
C THR A 20 -25.15 -21.34 23.22
N PHE A 21 -25.36 -22.13 22.17
CA PHE A 21 -26.34 -23.21 22.21
C PHE A 21 -25.81 -24.40 23.00
N THR A 22 -26.58 -24.81 24.02
CA THR A 22 -26.34 -26.02 24.79
C THR A 22 -27.53 -26.97 24.57
N PRO A 23 -27.32 -28.19 24.06
CA PRO A 23 -28.41 -29.14 23.84
C PRO A 23 -29.22 -29.40 25.12
N GLY A 24 -30.54 -29.24 25.05
CA GLY A 24 -31.44 -29.46 26.19
C GLY A 24 -31.74 -28.21 27.05
N VAL A 25 -31.10 -27.07 26.78
CA VAL A 25 -31.39 -25.80 27.46
C VAL A 25 -32.21 -24.90 26.53
N GLU A 26 -33.28 -24.30 27.04
CA GLU A 26 -34.09 -23.33 26.30
C GLU A 26 -33.27 -22.06 25.99
N LEU A 27 -33.42 -21.53 24.78
CA LEU A 27 -32.70 -20.33 24.34
C LEU A 27 -33.21 -19.09 25.09
N LYS A 28 -32.30 -18.22 25.51
CA LYS A 28 -32.69 -16.92 26.07
C LYS A 28 -33.27 -16.06 24.95
N THR A 29 -34.48 -15.55 25.19
CA THR A 29 -35.17 -14.64 24.28
C THR A 29 -35.32 -13.27 24.92
N PHE A 30 -35.25 -12.22 24.11
CA PHE A 30 -35.62 -10.86 24.52
C PHE A 30 -36.76 -10.33 23.64
N GLU A 31 -37.49 -9.34 24.16
CA GLU A 31 -38.60 -8.70 23.46
C GLU A 31 -38.07 -7.47 22.68
N PHE A 32 -38.18 -7.52 21.35
CA PHE A 32 -37.91 -6.39 20.47
C PHE A 32 -39.22 -5.65 20.16
N VAL A 33 -39.37 -4.46 20.74
CA VAL A 33 -40.58 -3.63 20.62
C VAL A 33 -40.45 -2.67 19.44
N ILE A 34 -41.40 -2.74 18.52
CA ILE A 34 -41.47 -1.87 17.35
C ILE A 34 -42.41 -0.71 17.66
N THR A 35 -41.84 0.49 17.59
CA THR A 35 -42.58 1.74 17.76
C THR A 35 -42.65 2.47 16.42
N ASN A 36 -43.48 3.52 16.35
CA ASN A 36 -43.53 4.40 15.19
C ASN A 36 -42.17 5.06 14.87
N LYS A 37 -41.29 5.17 15.87
CA LYS A 37 -39.93 5.74 15.72
C LYS A 37 -38.91 4.72 15.20
N THR A 38 -39.23 3.44 15.09
CA THR A 38 -38.30 2.43 14.59
C THR A 38 -37.98 2.70 13.12
N THR A 39 -36.74 3.08 12.85
CA THR A 39 -36.25 3.43 11.50
C THR A 39 -35.97 2.17 10.68
N LYS A 40 -35.86 2.33 9.35
CA LYS A 40 -35.41 1.26 8.45
C LYS A 40 -34.05 0.69 8.86
N GLN A 41 -33.12 1.56 9.27
CA GLN A 41 -31.77 1.19 9.66
C GLN A 41 -31.77 0.32 10.94
N ASN A 42 -32.63 0.62 11.92
CA ASN A 42 -32.76 -0.21 13.12
C ASN A 42 -33.19 -1.63 12.77
N LEU A 43 -34.13 -1.80 11.85
CA LEU A 43 -34.57 -3.12 11.38
C LEU A 43 -33.46 -3.85 10.59
N GLN A 44 -32.72 -3.14 9.75
CA GLN A 44 -31.59 -3.72 9.02
C GLN A 44 -30.49 -4.19 9.96
N ASN A 45 -30.16 -3.39 10.98
CA ASN A 45 -29.20 -3.77 12.01
C ASN A 45 -29.66 -5.03 12.76
N GLN A 46 -30.95 -5.09 13.12
CA GLN A 46 -31.50 -6.25 13.80
C GLN A 46 -31.46 -7.52 12.93
N LEU A 47 -31.85 -7.44 11.66
CA LEU A 47 -31.74 -8.56 10.71
C LEU A 47 -30.28 -8.99 10.49
N HIS A 48 -29.34 -8.03 10.48
CA HIS A 48 -27.91 -8.32 10.32
C HIS A 48 -27.35 -9.17 11.46
N LEU A 49 -27.79 -8.93 12.71
CA LEU A 49 -27.40 -9.73 13.88
C LEU A 49 -27.76 -11.22 13.72
N TYR A 50 -28.84 -11.52 12.99
CA TYR A 50 -29.31 -12.88 12.72
C TYR A 50 -28.85 -13.43 11.37
N GLY A 51 -28.02 -12.71 10.62
CA GLY A 51 -27.57 -13.14 9.30
C GLY A 51 -28.68 -13.22 8.24
N LEU A 52 -29.80 -12.53 8.46
CA LEU A 52 -30.95 -12.48 7.56
C LEU A 52 -30.74 -11.43 6.44
N PRO A 53 -31.44 -11.56 5.29
CA PRO A 53 -31.34 -10.59 4.21
C PRO A 53 -31.79 -9.19 4.63
N VAL A 54 -30.94 -8.17 4.38
CA VAL A 54 -31.17 -6.76 4.79
C VAL A 54 -31.74 -5.86 3.68
N ASN A 55 -32.15 -6.44 2.55
CA ASN A 55 -32.58 -5.71 1.37
C ASN A 55 -34.11 -5.57 1.35
N GLY A 56 -34.63 -4.35 1.10
CA GLY A 56 -36.07 -4.13 0.90
C GLY A 56 -36.61 -2.82 1.45
N THR A 57 -37.93 -2.67 1.38
CA THR A 57 -38.72 -1.60 2.03
C THR A 57 -38.94 -1.95 3.51
N LYS A 58 -39.29 -0.95 4.36
CA LYS A 58 -39.59 -1.16 5.79
C LYS A 58 -40.57 -2.33 6.05
N PRO A 59 -41.71 -2.48 5.35
CA PRO A 59 -42.62 -3.62 5.56
C PRO A 59 -42.00 -4.98 5.23
N ASN A 60 -41.12 -5.07 4.22
CA ASN A 60 -40.44 -6.33 3.90
C ASN A 60 -39.47 -6.76 5.00
N LEU A 61 -38.77 -5.79 5.61
CA LEU A 61 -37.89 -6.06 6.75
C LEU A 61 -38.69 -6.49 7.99
N LEU A 62 -39.85 -5.89 8.23
CA LEU A 62 -40.78 -6.29 9.30
C LEU A 62 -41.33 -7.70 9.06
N ALA A 63 -41.74 -8.02 7.83
CA ALA A 63 -42.21 -9.34 7.48
C ALA A 63 -41.13 -10.41 7.70
N ALA A 64 -39.88 -10.13 7.30
CA ALA A 64 -38.76 -11.03 7.52
C ALA A 64 -38.47 -11.26 9.02
N LEU A 65 -38.52 -10.21 9.86
CA LEU A 65 -38.39 -10.35 11.32
C LEU A 65 -39.56 -11.13 11.93
N ARG A 66 -40.79 -10.88 11.47
CA ARG A 66 -42.00 -11.57 11.93
C ARG A 66 -41.94 -13.06 11.60
N GLU A 67 -41.58 -13.41 10.37
CA GLU A 67 -41.40 -14.79 9.92
C GLU A 67 -40.33 -15.49 10.74
N PHE A 68 -39.16 -14.86 10.91
CA PHE A 68 -38.09 -15.40 11.73
C PHE A 68 -38.47 -15.55 13.22
N SER A 69 -39.29 -14.65 13.77
CA SER A 69 -39.75 -14.74 15.16
C SER A 69 -40.73 -15.90 15.40
N ARG A 70 -41.42 -16.38 14.36
CA ARG A 70 -42.36 -17.52 14.45
C ARG A 70 -41.67 -18.86 14.23
N ASP A 71 -40.57 -18.87 13.49
CA ASP A 71 -39.82 -20.08 13.16
C ASP A 71 -38.69 -20.31 14.18
N HIS A 72 -39.02 -21.05 15.25
CA HIS A 72 -38.03 -21.46 16.26
C HIS A 72 -36.95 -22.38 15.68
N ASP A 73 -37.24 -23.14 14.62
CA ASP A 73 -36.25 -24.02 13.99
C ASP A 73 -35.18 -23.19 13.25
N ALA A 74 -35.59 -22.07 12.66
CA ALA A 74 -34.66 -21.11 12.06
C ALA A 74 -33.70 -20.50 13.09
N TRP A 75 -34.06 -20.42 14.38
CA TRP A 75 -33.15 -19.90 15.42
C TRP A 75 -31.94 -20.81 15.59
N PHE A 76 -32.11 -22.13 15.45
CA PHE A 76 -30.99 -23.06 15.50
C PHE A 76 -30.01 -22.91 14.33
N SER A 77 -30.42 -22.27 13.24
CA SER A 77 -29.52 -21.96 12.12
C SER A 77 -28.43 -20.96 12.50
N LEU A 78 -28.65 -20.12 13.52
CA LEU A 78 -27.68 -19.15 14.03
C LEU A 78 -26.47 -19.81 14.67
N PHE A 79 -26.66 -20.97 15.30
CA PHE A 79 -25.59 -21.71 15.99
C PHE A 79 -24.86 -22.67 15.06
N ARG A 80 -25.34 -22.84 13.83
CA ARG A 80 -24.61 -23.63 12.84
C ARG A 80 -23.36 -22.84 12.44
N PRO A 81 -22.17 -23.47 12.42
CA PRO A 81 -20.97 -22.82 11.94
C PRO A 81 -21.26 -22.22 10.58
N ALA A 82 -21.10 -20.89 10.44
CA ALA A 82 -21.37 -20.20 9.18
C ALA A 82 -20.69 -20.99 8.07
N LYS A 83 -21.49 -21.52 7.13
CA LYS A 83 -20.98 -22.35 6.04
C LYS A 83 -19.92 -21.53 5.34
N LYS A 84 -18.64 -21.82 5.63
CA LYS A 84 -17.52 -21.11 5.05
C LYS A 84 -17.73 -21.22 3.55
N ARG A 85 -17.92 -20.07 2.88
CA ARG A 85 -18.13 -20.02 1.42
C ARG A 85 -17.09 -20.95 0.81
N LYS A 86 -17.56 -22.04 0.19
CA LYS A 86 -16.67 -22.97 -0.49
C LYS A 86 -15.92 -22.14 -1.52
N ARG A 87 -14.60 -22.05 -1.36
CA ARG A 87 -13.73 -21.27 -2.22
C ARG A 87 -13.93 -21.80 -3.65
N GLY A 88 -14.54 -21.02 -4.53
CA GLY A 88 -14.85 -21.42 -5.90
C GLY A 88 -16.33 -21.64 -6.23
N VAL A 89 -17.26 -21.59 -5.25
CA VAL A 89 -18.69 -21.53 -5.57
C VAL A 89 -18.98 -20.10 -6.01
N HIS A 90 -19.00 -19.91 -7.33
CA HIS A 90 -19.38 -18.66 -7.97
C HIS A 90 -20.80 -18.32 -7.55
N ASN A 91 -20.97 -17.25 -6.79
CA ASN A 91 -22.29 -16.67 -6.65
C ASN A 91 -22.79 -16.32 -8.06
N SER A 92 -24.04 -16.66 -8.36
CA SER A 92 -24.81 -16.46 -9.60
C SER A 92 -24.83 -15.05 -10.21
N ARG A 93 -24.02 -14.12 -9.71
CA ARG A 93 -23.63 -12.94 -10.49
C ARG A 93 -22.73 -13.40 -11.62
N SER A 94 -23.37 -13.65 -12.78
CA SER A 94 -22.77 -13.80 -14.10
C SER A 94 -21.73 -12.70 -14.33
N SER A 95 -20.48 -12.93 -13.92
CA SER A 95 -19.39 -12.13 -14.42
C SER A 95 -19.18 -12.53 -15.89
N LEU A 96 -18.68 -11.59 -16.70
CA LEU A 96 -18.31 -11.88 -18.09
C LEU A 96 -17.32 -13.05 -18.19
N SER A 97 -16.48 -13.26 -17.17
CA SER A 97 -15.57 -14.41 -17.12
C SER A 97 -16.33 -15.72 -16.89
N THR A 98 -17.34 -15.74 -16.01
CA THR A 98 -18.15 -16.93 -15.75
C THR A 98 -18.96 -17.30 -17.00
N LYS A 99 -19.49 -16.32 -17.73
CA LYS A 99 -20.12 -16.53 -19.04
C LYS A 99 -19.13 -17.10 -20.06
N ARG A 100 -17.90 -16.55 -20.14
CA ARG A 100 -16.85 -17.07 -21.03
C ARG A 100 -16.48 -18.53 -20.72
N ILE A 101 -16.35 -18.86 -19.44
CA ILE A 101 -16.04 -20.21 -18.97
C ILE A 101 -17.21 -21.15 -19.31
N ALA A 102 -18.45 -20.75 -19.06
CA ALA A 102 -19.62 -21.54 -19.43
C ALA A 102 -19.69 -21.77 -20.96
N THR A 103 -19.38 -20.76 -21.78
CA THR A 103 -19.31 -20.94 -23.24
C THR A 103 -18.16 -21.83 -23.70
N GLN A 104 -17.01 -21.81 -23.01
CA GLN A 104 -15.84 -22.62 -23.40
C GLN A 104 -15.92 -24.07 -22.91
N PHE A 105 -16.55 -24.31 -21.75
CA PHE A 105 -16.52 -25.61 -21.07
C PHE A 105 -17.90 -26.26 -20.91
N GLY A 106 -18.93 -25.67 -21.52
CA GLY A 106 -20.32 -26.09 -21.36
C GLY A 106 -20.93 -25.55 -20.07
N GLU A 107 -22.25 -25.38 -20.08
CA GLU A 107 -23.04 -25.11 -18.88
C GLU A 107 -23.10 -26.42 -18.10
N GLY A 108 -22.10 -26.62 -17.22
CA GLY A 108 -21.95 -27.88 -16.50
C GLY A 108 -23.18 -28.20 -15.68
N ASP A 109 -23.70 -29.42 -15.83
CA ASP A 109 -24.80 -29.97 -15.05
C ASP A 109 -24.61 -29.65 -13.56
N GLU A 110 -25.45 -28.78 -13.00
CA GLU A 110 -25.35 -28.33 -11.60
C GLU A 110 -25.49 -29.48 -10.60
N SER A 111 -25.94 -30.65 -11.08
CA SER A 111 -26.07 -31.90 -10.33
C SER A 111 -24.73 -32.62 -10.11
N ALA A 112 -23.71 -32.37 -10.92
CA ALA A 112 -22.38 -32.96 -10.74
C ALA A 112 -21.55 -32.13 -9.76
N VAL A 113 -21.73 -32.35 -8.46
CA VAL A 113 -20.85 -31.78 -7.42
C VAL A 113 -19.44 -32.34 -7.62
N ILE A 114 -18.60 -31.62 -8.37
CA ILE A 114 -17.17 -31.90 -8.49
C ILE A 114 -16.54 -31.57 -7.13
N ALA A 115 -16.54 -32.57 -6.24
CA ALA A 115 -15.81 -32.53 -5.00
C ALA A 115 -14.32 -32.54 -5.33
N TYR A 116 -13.71 -31.36 -5.45
CA TYR A 116 -12.26 -31.22 -5.53
C TYR A 116 -11.64 -31.86 -4.28
N LYS A 117 -11.07 -33.06 -4.45
CA LYS A 117 -10.26 -33.70 -3.42
C LYS A 117 -9.14 -32.72 -3.06
N SER A 118 -9.07 -32.36 -1.77
CA SER A 118 -8.03 -31.49 -1.22
C SER A 118 -6.64 -31.94 -1.69
N LYS A 119 -5.83 -31.03 -2.24
CA LYS A 119 -4.43 -31.32 -2.63
C LYS A 119 -3.58 -31.86 -1.47
N LYS A 120 -4.04 -31.75 -0.21
CA LYS A 120 -3.36 -32.30 0.96
C LYS A 120 -3.65 -33.78 1.24
N SER A 121 -4.62 -34.39 0.56
CA SER A 121 -4.97 -35.81 0.76
C SER A 121 -4.60 -36.69 -0.43
N VAL A 122 -3.89 -36.17 -1.42
CA VAL A 122 -3.23 -37.02 -2.40
C VAL A 122 -1.94 -37.49 -1.75
N ASN A 123 -1.92 -38.76 -1.32
CA ASN A 123 -0.67 -39.52 -1.15
C ASN A 123 0.04 -39.50 -2.50
N ARG A 124 0.72 -38.39 -2.82
CA ARG A 124 1.73 -38.40 -3.87
C ARG A 124 2.81 -39.30 -3.32
N VAL A 125 2.86 -40.52 -3.84
CA VAL A 125 4.03 -41.38 -3.72
C VAL A 125 5.22 -40.49 -4.08
N GLN A 126 5.99 -40.08 -3.08
CA GLN A 126 7.22 -39.36 -3.34
C GLN A 126 8.06 -40.35 -4.14
N ARG A 127 8.23 -40.07 -5.44
CA ARG A 127 9.13 -40.86 -6.28
C ARG A 127 10.48 -40.82 -5.59
N ALA A 128 10.95 -41.97 -5.12
CA ALA A 128 12.31 -42.08 -4.62
C ALA A 128 13.23 -41.58 -5.73
N LEU A 129 14.04 -40.56 -5.41
CA LEU A 129 15.04 -40.05 -6.35
C LEU A 129 15.95 -41.23 -6.70
N THR A 130 16.04 -41.55 -8.00
CA THR A 130 16.97 -42.58 -8.45
C THR A 130 18.39 -42.07 -8.28
N ASP A 131 19.37 -42.97 -8.17
CA ASP A 131 20.77 -42.55 -8.06
C ASP A 131 21.21 -41.78 -9.31
N GLN A 132 20.60 -42.06 -10.47
CA GLN A 132 20.78 -41.28 -11.70
C GLN A 132 20.30 -39.82 -11.56
N ASP A 133 19.15 -39.59 -10.92
CA ASP A 133 18.65 -38.23 -10.65
C ASP A 133 19.57 -37.49 -9.65
N ARG A 134 20.18 -38.22 -8.72
CA ARG A 134 21.14 -37.66 -7.76
C ARG A 134 22.42 -37.24 -8.47
N THR A 135 23.02 -38.12 -9.29
CA THR A 135 24.21 -37.78 -10.07
C THR A 135 23.94 -36.63 -11.02
N ALA A 136 22.81 -36.64 -11.75
CA ALA A 136 22.47 -35.53 -12.66
C ALA A 136 22.33 -34.19 -11.93
N ASN A 137 21.73 -34.18 -10.73
CA ASN A 137 21.64 -32.96 -9.91
C ASN A 137 23.01 -32.54 -9.36
N THR A 138 23.86 -33.48 -8.96
CA THR A 138 25.22 -33.19 -8.49
C THR A 138 26.09 -32.64 -9.62
N ASP A 139 26.03 -33.22 -10.81
CA ASP A 139 26.76 -32.76 -11.99
C ASP A 139 26.30 -31.38 -12.43
N TRP A 140 24.98 -31.15 -12.44
CA TRP A 140 24.42 -29.84 -12.73
C TRP A 140 24.85 -28.78 -11.70
N ALA A 141 24.82 -29.12 -10.41
CA ALA A 141 25.29 -28.23 -9.35
C ALA A 141 26.80 -27.94 -9.50
N GLY A 142 27.61 -28.94 -9.85
CA GLY A 142 29.03 -28.78 -10.14
C GLY A 142 29.29 -27.82 -11.30
N ALA A 143 28.59 -28.01 -12.42
CA ALA A 143 28.71 -27.14 -13.59
C ALA A 143 28.30 -25.69 -13.30
N ILE A 144 27.28 -25.46 -12.48
CA ILE A 144 26.87 -24.12 -12.03
C ILE A 144 27.97 -23.48 -11.16
N LEU A 145 28.53 -24.22 -10.21
CA LEU A 145 29.59 -23.72 -9.33
C LEU A 145 30.89 -23.41 -10.10
N GLU A 146 31.20 -24.21 -11.12
CA GLU A 146 32.30 -23.98 -12.04
C GLU A 146 32.07 -22.73 -12.91
N ALA A 147 30.88 -22.58 -13.48
CA ALA A 147 30.50 -21.39 -14.26
C ALA A 147 30.51 -20.09 -13.43
N LEU A 148 30.29 -20.19 -12.11
CA LEU A 148 30.37 -19.08 -11.17
C LEU A 148 31.78 -18.83 -10.62
N GLY A 149 32.79 -19.60 -11.05
CA GLY A 149 34.19 -19.43 -10.63
C GLY A 149 34.46 -19.76 -9.17
N VAL A 150 33.58 -20.50 -8.49
CA VAL A 150 33.65 -20.76 -7.04
C VAL A 150 34.69 -21.85 -6.70
N ASN A 151 35.14 -22.63 -7.68
CA ASN A 151 35.99 -23.81 -7.45
C ASN A 151 37.50 -23.54 -7.32
N ASN A 152 37.98 -22.29 -7.41
CA ASN A 152 39.42 -22.04 -7.38
C ASN A 152 40.05 -21.93 -5.97
N ASP A 153 39.25 -21.79 -4.89
CA ASP A 153 39.79 -21.56 -3.54
C ASP A 153 39.60 -22.72 -2.54
N PHE A 154 38.91 -23.80 -2.91
CA PHE A 154 38.77 -24.99 -2.05
C PHE A 154 39.76 -26.08 -2.44
N SER A 155 41.05 -25.85 -2.15
CA SER A 155 42.05 -26.92 -2.15
C SER A 155 41.66 -27.97 -1.10
N PRO A 156 41.58 -29.27 -1.45
CA PRO A 156 41.18 -30.31 -0.52
C PRO A 156 42.25 -30.48 0.57
N ALA A 157 41.94 -30.03 1.78
CA ALA A 157 42.73 -30.34 2.96
C ALA A 157 42.86 -31.87 3.12
N SER A 158 44.09 -32.31 3.40
CA SER A 158 44.46 -33.73 3.51
C SER A 158 43.58 -34.49 4.52
N PRO A 159 43.32 -35.79 4.28
CA PRO A 159 42.43 -36.58 5.11
C PRO A 159 43.06 -36.87 6.48
N THR A 160 42.60 -36.16 7.52
CA THR A 160 42.90 -36.50 8.91
C THR A 160 42.02 -37.68 9.35
N LYS A 161 42.70 -38.81 9.60
CA LYS A 161 42.29 -40.03 10.31
C LYS A 161 40.88 -40.03 10.92
N GLN A 162 40.01 -40.82 10.29
CA GLN A 162 38.77 -41.35 10.87
C GLN A 162 39.06 -42.06 12.19
N ARG A 163 38.43 -41.56 13.27
CA ARG A 163 38.30 -42.26 14.54
C ARG A 163 37.13 -43.24 14.41
N ARG A 164 37.48 -44.52 14.25
CA ARG A 164 36.60 -45.69 14.33
C ARG A 164 36.17 -45.87 15.79
N THR A 165 34.87 -45.77 16.07
CA THR A 165 34.26 -46.31 17.29
C THR A 165 33.19 -47.30 16.88
N GLU A 166 33.53 -48.57 17.10
CA GLU A 166 32.66 -49.73 16.93
C GLU A 166 31.70 -49.81 18.11
N ASN A 167 30.41 -49.98 17.79
CA ASN A 167 29.41 -50.44 18.73
C ASN A 167 29.59 -51.94 18.92
N THR A 168 29.89 -52.37 20.16
CA THR A 168 29.81 -53.76 20.58
C THR A 168 28.68 -53.87 21.61
N ALA A 169 27.70 -54.73 21.32
CA ALA A 169 26.67 -55.14 22.25
C ALA A 169 27.11 -56.44 22.93
N VAL A 170 27.11 -56.48 24.26
CA VAL A 170 26.92 -57.69 25.08
C VAL A 170 26.18 -57.31 26.37
N GLU A 171 25.31 -58.21 26.76
CA GLU A 171 24.30 -58.20 27.82
C GLU A 171 24.84 -58.25 29.27
N GLU A 172 23.87 -58.12 30.19
CA GLU A 172 23.71 -58.78 31.50
C GLU A 172 23.82 -57.97 32.81
N ASN A 173 22.67 -57.99 33.50
CA ASN A 173 22.41 -58.19 34.94
C ASN A 173 22.93 -57.17 35.97
N SER A 174 22.01 -56.49 36.66
CA SER A 174 21.56 -56.90 38.01
C SER A 174 20.85 -55.77 38.77
N ALA A 175 19.73 -56.17 39.38
CA ALA A 175 18.95 -55.69 40.51
C ALA A 175 19.55 -54.71 41.56
N VAL A 176 18.63 -54.25 42.44
CA VAL A 176 18.72 -53.52 43.74
C VAL A 176 18.24 -52.06 43.61
N ASP A 177 16.99 -51.71 43.89
CA ASP A 177 16.30 -51.61 45.20
C ASP A 177 16.86 -50.49 46.11
N ASN A 178 16.14 -49.37 46.23
CA ASN A 178 15.65 -48.92 47.53
C ASN A 178 14.77 -47.66 47.48
N SER A 179 13.91 -47.62 48.49
CA SER A 179 12.78 -46.73 48.73
C SER A 179 13.14 -45.43 49.47
N ALA A 180 12.26 -44.44 49.32
CA ALA A 180 11.79 -43.46 50.33
C ALA A 180 12.85 -42.50 50.96
N GLU A 181 12.59 -41.31 51.48
CA GLU A 181 11.42 -40.61 52.02
C GLU A 181 11.63 -39.07 51.87
N ARG A 182 10.51 -38.32 51.91
CA ARG A 182 10.23 -37.04 52.59
C ARG A 182 11.33 -35.95 52.69
N ASP A 183 11.01 -34.72 52.30
CA ASP A 183 10.66 -33.71 53.33
C ASP A 183 9.86 -32.51 52.75
N GLU A 184 8.97 -31.99 53.60
CA GLU A 184 8.11 -30.83 53.40
C GLU A 184 8.87 -29.50 53.54
N GLY A 185 8.31 -28.39 53.03
CA GLY A 185 8.74 -27.06 53.48
C GLY A 185 8.34 -25.84 52.65
N CYS A 186 7.07 -25.46 52.74
CA CYS A 186 6.57 -24.09 52.97
C CYS A 186 7.16 -22.89 52.20
N SER A 187 6.33 -22.20 51.40
CA SER A 187 5.71 -20.91 51.78
C SER A 187 5.26 -20.09 50.56
N GLY A 188 4.12 -19.43 50.69
CA GLY A 188 3.27 -18.97 49.59
C GLY A 188 3.66 -17.65 48.92
N SER A 189 3.03 -17.42 47.76
CA SER A 189 2.82 -16.06 47.24
C SER A 189 1.53 -15.97 46.43
N ARG A 190 0.70 -15.01 46.87
CA ARG A 190 -0.57 -14.57 46.29
C ARG A 190 -0.44 -14.30 44.78
N THR A 191 -1.26 -14.98 44.00
CA THR A 191 -1.49 -14.66 42.58
C THR A 191 -2.64 -13.66 42.48
N ALA A 192 -2.33 -12.43 42.06
CA ALA A 192 -3.31 -11.42 41.73
C ALA A 192 -4.01 -11.77 40.41
N MET A 193 -5.34 -11.75 40.41
CA MET A 193 -6.17 -11.93 39.22
C MET A 193 -5.89 -10.84 38.18
N THR A 194 -5.46 -11.26 36.99
CA THR A 194 -5.31 -10.40 35.81
C THR A 194 -6.64 -10.41 35.04
N PRO A 195 -7.20 -9.25 34.64
CA PRO A 195 -8.44 -9.21 33.89
C PRO A 195 -8.22 -9.68 32.44
N ALA A 196 -9.20 -10.43 31.92
CA ALA A 196 -9.19 -11.01 30.59
C ALA A 196 -9.13 -9.94 29.48
N PRO A 197 -8.41 -10.20 28.36
CA PRO A 197 -8.29 -9.27 27.25
C PRO A 197 -9.61 -9.14 26.49
N THR A 198 -10.02 -7.91 26.22
CA THR A 198 -11.26 -7.59 25.50
C THR A 198 -11.13 -7.85 24.00
N ASP A 199 -12.17 -8.44 23.41
CA ASP A 199 -12.25 -8.95 22.02
C ASP A 199 -12.06 -7.93 20.88
N SER A 200 -11.78 -6.66 21.18
CA SER A 200 -11.63 -5.59 20.18
C SER A 200 -10.30 -5.64 19.40
N GLU A 201 -9.24 -6.21 19.98
CA GLU A 201 -7.93 -6.37 19.31
C GLU A 201 -7.96 -7.46 18.21
N GLY A 202 -8.85 -8.45 18.34
CA GLY A 202 -8.99 -9.53 17.37
C GLY A 202 -9.51 -9.04 16.00
N LEU A 203 -10.39 -8.04 16.01
CA LEU A 203 -10.97 -7.47 14.79
C LEU A 203 -9.96 -6.60 14.02
N THR A 204 -9.20 -5.75 14.72
CA THR A 204 -8.15 -4.92 14.09
C THR A 204 -6.99 -5.76 13.55
N ALA A 205 -6.62 -6.85 14.23
CA ALA A 205 -5.63 -7.80 13.70
C ALA A 205 -6.11 -8.54 12.45
N ARG A 206 -7.41 -8.89 12.36
CA ARG A 206 -7.99 -9.54 11.17
C ARG A 206 -8.09 -8.59 9.97
N VAL A 207 -8.46 -7.32 10.19
CA VAL A 207 -8.50 -6.30 9.13
C VAL A 207 -7.09 -6.07 8.55
N ARG A 208 -6.08 -5.86 9.41
CA ARG A 208 -4.68 -5.70 8.97
C ARG A 208 -4.11 -6.94 8.26
N ARG A 209 -4.69 -8.12 8.48
CA ARG A 209 -4.29 -9.37 7.79
C ARG A 209 -4.98 -9.51 6.44
N LEU A 210 -6.17 -8.94 6.27
CA LEU A 210 -6.87 -8.88 4.99
C LEU A 210 -6.25 -7.84 4.06
N GLU A 211 -5.91 -6.66 4.57
CA GLU A 211 -5.21 -5.60 3.81
C GLU A 211 -3.89 -6.12 3.24
N ARG A 212 -3.06 -6.77 4.09
CA ARG A 212 -1.80 -7.39 3.64
C ARG A 212 -1.97 -8.47 2.58
N LYS A 213 -3.08 -9.21 2.60
CA LYS A 213 -3.38 -10.22 1.57
C LYS A 213 -3.87 -9.59 0.26
N LEU A 214 -4.56 -8.45 0.35
CA LEU A 214 -5.01 -7.71 -0.81
C LEU A 214 -3.83 -7.05 -1.52
N ASP A 215 -2.92 -6.43 -0.77
CA ASP A 215 -1.68 -5.86 -1.30
C ASP A 215 -0.77 -6.91 -1.94
N GLN A 216 -0.61 -8.08 -1.31
CA GLN A 216 0.12 -9.20 -1.90
C GLN A 216 -0.54 -9.73 -3.18
N GLY A 217 -1.87 -9.73 -3.25
CA GLY A 217 -2.60 -10.11 -4.47
C GLY A 217 -2.38 -9.10 -5.61
N LEU A 218 -2.35 -7.81 -5.29
CA LEU A 218 -2.15 -6.74 -6.28
C LEU A 218 -0.74 -6.78 -6.86
N VAL A 219 0.29 -7.00 -6.04
CA VAL A 219 1.68 -7.17 -6.49
C VAL A 219 1.85 -8.42 -7.36
N ALA A 220 1.22 -9.53 -7.00
CA ALA A 220 1.29 -10.77 -7.79
C ALA A 220 0.59 -10.66 -9.16
N VAL A 221 -0.47 -9.85 -9.25
CA VAL A 221 -1.14 -9.56 -10.53
C VAL A 221 -0.27 -8.66 -11.41
N LEU A 222 0.35 -7.62 -10.83
CA LEU A 222 1.25 -6.73 -11.57
C LEU A 222 2.48 -7.47 -12.10
N GLY A 223 3.14 -8.29 -11.29
CA GLY A 223 4.28 -9.09 -11.75
C GLY A 223 3.94 -10.10 -12.85
N ARG A 224 2.68 -10.56 -12.94
CA ARG A 224 2.21 -11.38 -14.07
C ARG A 224 2.01 -10.59 -15.36
N VAL A 225 1.62 -9.31 -15.25
CA VAL A 225 1.47 -8.43 -16.40
C VAL A 225 2.84 -8.08 -16.97
N ASP A 226 3.84 -7.83 -16.11
CA ASP A 226 5.22 -7.57 -16.54
C ASP A 226 5.81 -8.80 -17.25
N SER A 227 5.62 -10.00 -16.68
CA SER A 227 6.04 -11.25 -17.33
C SER A 227 5.36 -11.50 -18.69
N MET A 228 4.11 -11.05 -18.87
CA MET A 228 3.43 -11.12 -20.18
C MET A 228 4.00 -10.08 -21.17
N GLN A 229 4.42 -8.92 -20.69
CA GLN A 229 5.01 -7.88 -21.52
C GLN A 229 6.42 -8.24 -21.99
N ASP A 230 7.20 -8.92 -21.16
CA ASP A 230 8.51 -9.48 -21.54
C ASP A 230 8.36 -10.62 -22.56
N ALA A 231 7.32 -11.46 -22.40
CA ALA A 231 7.00 -12.52 -23.37
C ALA A 231 6.55 -11.96 -24.73
N LEU A 232 5.89 -10.79 -24.75
CA LEU A 232 5.51 -10.11 -26.00
C LEU A 232 6.70 -9.38 -26.65
N SER A 233 7.58 -8.79 -25.85
CA SER A 233 8.76 -8.07 -26.34
C SER A 233 9.78 -9.03 -26.96
N SER A 234 9.88 -10.25 -26.46
CA SER A 234 10.75 -11.30 -27.01
C SER A 234 10.25 -11.90 -28.34
N GLN A 235 9.00 -11.69 -28.74
CA GLN A 235 8.46 -12.16 -30.04
C GLN A 235 8.64 -11.16 -31.19
N ILE A 236 9.02 -9.90 -30.90
CA ILE A 236 9.25 -8.89 -31.93
C ILE A 236 10.73 -8.90 -32.30
N ARG A 237 11.12 -9.80 -33.22
CA ARG A 237 12.46 -9.80 -33.81
C ARG A 237 12.55 -8.75 -34.92
N PRO A 238 13.55 -7.85 -34.92
CA PRO A 238 13.74 -6.90 -36.02
C PRO A 238 14.29 -7.62 -37.26
N THR A 239 13.66 -7.41 -38.40
CA THR A 239 14.18 -7.83 -39.71
C THR A 239 15.36 -6.95 -40.12
N PRO A 240 16.42 -7.51 -40.71
CA PRO A 240 17.64 -6.76 -41.03
C PRO A 240 17.39 -5.76 -42.18
N PRO A 241 18.10 -4.61 -42.17
CA PRO A 241 17.97 -3.59 -43.21
C PRO A 241 18.72 -4.00 -44.49
N VAL A 242 18.10 -3.69 -45.63
CA VAL A 242 18.64 -3.86 -46.97
C VAL A 242 19.63 -2.71 -47.25
N SER A 243 20.88 -3.05 -47.59
CA SER A 243 21.90 -2.09 -48.01
C SER A 243 21.64 -1.57 -49.43
N CYS A 244 21.73 -0.25 -49.61
CA CYS A 244 21.80 0.40 -50.92
C CYS A 244 23.10 1.20 -51.06
N LEU A 245 23.81 0.97 -52.17
CA LEU A 245 25.04 1.60 -52.63
C LEU A 245 24.75 2.82 -53.52
N ALA A 246 25.51 3.91 -53.37
CA ALA A 246 25.93 4.89 -54.41
C ALA A 246 26.82 5.96 -53.71
N THR A 247 28.14 6.08 -53.90
CA THR A 247 28.98 6.53 -55.05
C THR A 247 28.96 8.04 -55.32
N ALA A 248 30.04 8.71 -54.84
CA ALA A 248 30.85 9.86 -55.32
C ALA A 248 30.26 11.03 -56.13
N GLU A 249 30.67 12.27 -55.81
CA GLU A 249 31.50 13.14 -56.69
C GLU A 249 32.06 14.41 -55.98
N SER A 250 33.10 14.99 -56.58
CA SER A 250 34.17 15.87 -56.06
C SER A 250 33.88 17.39 -55.91
N ALA A 251 34.68 18.00 -55.01
CA ALA A 251 35.36 19.34 -54.94
C ALA A 251 35.17 20.43 -56.04
N PRO A 252 35.61 21.72 -55.90
CA PRO A 252 36.56 22.29 -54.93
C PRO A 252 36.27 23.71 -54.35
N SER A 253 37.07 24.13 -53.37
CA SER A 253 37.20 25.49 -52.80
C SER A 253 37.89 26.48 -53.77
N PRO A 254 37.84 27.81 -53.52
CA PRO A 254 38.93 28.44 -52.75
C PRO A 254 38.58 29.67 -51.89
N ASP A 255 39.44 29.86 -50.88
CA ASP A 255 39.96 31.08 -50.23
C ASP A 255 39.39 32.47 -50.55
N THR A 256 39.22 33.32 -49.52
CA THR A 256 39.78 34.70 -49.37
C THR A 256 39.22 35.37 -48.09
N SER A 257 40.11 35.93 -47.26
CA SER A 257 39.81 36.68 -46.02
C SER A 257 39.73 38.23 -46.26
N PRO A 258 39.73 39.09 -45.21
CA PRO A 258 38.66 39.99 -44.72
C PRO A 258 38.84 41.47 -45.22
N PRO A 259 38.01 42.51 -44.89
CA PRO A 259 37.97 43.15 -43.56
C PRO A 259 36.66 43.90 -43.15
N HIS A 260 36.60 44.29 -41.86
CA HIS A 260 36.17 45.59 -41.28
C HIS A 260 35.10 46.45 -42.01
N VAL A 261 34.06 46.90 -41.28
CA VAL A 261 33.60 48.32 -41.11
C VAL A 261 32.25 48.37 -40.35
N GLU A 262 32.16 49.45 -39.59
CA GLU A 262 31.21 49.93 -38.58
C GLU A 262 29.77 50.30 -39.05
N PRO A 263 28.88 50.80 -38.16
CA PRO A 263 27.43 50.70 -38.27
C PRO A 263 26.76 51.86 -39.02
N VAL A 264 25.59 51.59 -39.60
CA VAL A 264 24.74 52.62 -40.22
C VAL A 264 23.41 52.74 -39.47
N SER A 265 23.24 53.90 -38.87
CA SER A 265 21.97 54.51 -38.50
C SER A 265 21.20 54.96 -39.74
N ALA A 266 19.89 54.77 -39.75
CA ALA A 266 18.90 55.62 -40.43
C ALA A 266 17.57 55.45 -39.66
N SER A 267 17.08 56.50 -38.98
CA SER A 267 16.12 57.49 -39.51
C SER A 267 14.90 56.81 -40.13
N GLY A 268 13.67 56.97 -39.67
CA GLY A 268 13.05 58.01 -38.86
C GLY A 268 11.67 58.25 -39.46
N GLN A 269 10.61 58.31 -38.66
CA GLN A 269 9.43 59.13 -38.95
C GLN A 269 8.52 59.26 -37.70
N GLN A 270 8.35 60.52 -37.31
CA GLN A 270 7.26 61.11 -36.52
C GLN A 270 5.92 60.77 -37.23
N GLU A 271 4.70 60.90 -36.71
CA GLU A 271 4.09 61.80 -35.73
C GLU A 271 2.62 61.32 -35.62
N ALA A 272 1.97 61.45 -34.45
CA ALA A 272 0.56 61.86 -34.30
C ALA A 272 0.04 61.47 -32.91
N THR A 273 0.19 62.44 -32.02
CA THR A 273 -0.48 62.57 -30.73
C THR A 273 -1.99 62.63 -30.91
N LEU A 274 -2.73 61.64 -30.40
CA LEU A 274 -4.15 61.80 -30.04
C LEU A 274 -4.34 61.35 -28.60
N ALA A 275 -4.34 62.35 -27.72
CA ALA A 275 -4.69 62.21 -26.31
C ALA A 275 -6.20 61.98 -26.17
N LEU A 276 -6.61 60.72 -26.01
CA LEU A 276 -7.93 60.43 -25.45
C LEU A 276 -7.84 60.54 -23.91
N ARG A 277 -8.30 61.67 -23.40
CA ARG A 277 -8.63 61.85 -21.98
C ARG A 277 -9.75 60.87 -21.62
N VAL A 278 -9.39 59.74 -21.02
CA VAL A 278 -10.33 58.95 -20.22
C VAL A 278 -10.26 59.48 -18.80
N THR A 279 -11.31 60.22 -18.41
CA THR A 279 -11.54 60.68 -17.05
C THR A 279 -11.73 59.44 -16.17
N ALA A 280 -10.67 59.04 -15.46
CA ALA A 280 -10.76 58.01 -14.45
C ALA A 280 -11.64 58.52 -13.31
N VAL A 281 -12.90 58.10 -13.30
CA VAL A 281 -13.78 58.21 -12.13
C VAL A 281 -13.15 57.34 -11.06
N ARG A 282 -12.49 58.00 -10.11
CA ARG A 282 -11.97 57.41 -8.88
C ARG A 282 -13.17 57.04 -8.02
N VAL A 283 -13.74 55.87 -8.29
CA VAL A 283 -14.64 55.21 -7.34
C VAL A 283 -13.74 54.82 -6.17
N SER A 284 -13.87 55.56 -5.07
CA SER A 284 -13.35 55.15 -3.76
C SER A 284 -14.05 53.84 -3.39
N ALA A 285 -13.48 52.73 -3.83
CA ALA A 285 -13.81 51.42 -3.32
C ALA A 285 -13.33 51.39 -1.87
N THR A 286 -14.27 51.52 -0.94
CA THR A 286 -14.12 51.09 0.44
C THR A 286 -13.75 49.62 0.40
N GLU A 287 -12.45 49.32 0.49
CA GLU A 287 -11.98 47.98 0.83
C GLU A 287 -12.69 47.57 2.13
N PRO A 288 -13.46 46.46 2.14
CA PRO A 288 -13.97 45.94 3.38
C PRO A 288 -12.77 45.47 4.18
N THR A 289 -12.36 46.28 5.15
CA THR A 289 -11.45 45.90 6.23
C THR A 289 -12.01 44.63 6.86
N SER A 290 -11.57 43.47 6.38
CA SER A 290 -11.84 42.19 7.01
C SER A 290 -11.12 42.23 8.34
N GLN A 291 -11.88 42.47 9.40
CA GLN A 291 -11.41 42.41 10.77
C GLN A 291 -10.96 40.97 11.04
N HIS A 292 -9.69 40.69 10.75
CA HIS A 292 -9.00 39.49 11.22
C HIS A 292 -8.99 39.58 12.74
N THR A 293 -9.96 38.90 13.37
CA THR A 293 -9.97 38.69 14.81
C THR A 293 -8.88 37.67 15.07
N GLU A 294 -7.68 38.16 15.40
CA GLU A 294 -6.63 37.32 15.97
C GLU A 294 -7.19 36.71 17.25
N THR A 295 -7.64 35.46 17.17
CA THR A 295 -8.05 34.68 18.33
C THR A 295 -6.84 34.51 19.22
N HIS A 296 -6.81 35.27 20.33
CA HIS A 296 -5.77 35.18 21.34
C HIS A 296 -5.61 33.72 21.81
N GLN A 297 -4.42 33.18 21.62
CA GLN A 297 -4.00 31.80 21.97
C GLN A 297 -4.36 31.41 23.42
N GLU A 298 -4.38 32.39 24.33
CA GLU A 298 -4.66 32.19 25.77
C GLU A 298 -6.10 31.72 26.06
N SER A 299 -7.00 31.76 25.08
CA SER A 299 -8.41 31.39 25.27
C SER A 299 -8.76 29.94 24.94
N ILE A 300 -7.85 29.16 24.32
CA ILE A 300 -8.14 27.79 23.90
C ILE A 300 -7.79 26.82 25.04
N PRO A 301 -8.74 26.02 25.57
CA PRO A 301 -8.44 25.01 26.57
C PRO A 301 -7.39 24.01 26.07
N ALA A 302 -6.44 23.62 26.92
CA ALA A 302 -5.32 22.75 26.55
C ALA A 302 -5.76 21.39 25.92
N GLU A 303 -6.94 20.89 26.30
CA GLU A 303 -7.54 19.67 25.76
C GLU A 303 -8.01 19.79 24.30
N PHE A 304 -8.21 21.02 23.80
CA PHE A 304 -8.63 21.31 22.43
C PHE A 304 -7.56 22.08 21.63
N LEU A 305 -6.37 22.27 22.19
CA LEU A 305 -5.28 22.96 21.51
C LEU A 305 -4.59 22.03 20.51
N GLY A 306 -4.72 22.34 19.22
CA GLY A 306 -3.94 21.74 18.14
C GLY A 306 -2.79 22.65 17.71
N ILE A 307 -1.65 22.06 17.36
CA ILE A 307 -0.48 22.77 16.83
C ILE A 307 -0.14 22.17 15.46
N ALA A 308 -0.05 23.02 14.44
CA ALA A 308 0.40 22.67 13.11
C ALA A 308 1.63 23.52 12.73
N HIS A 309 2.53 22.94 11.95
CA HIS A 309 3.71 23.61 11.41
C HIS A 309 3.46 23.88 9.92
N LEU A 310 3.22 25.15 9.57
CA LEU A 310 3.00 25.59 8.19
C LEU A 310 4.33 26.04 7.55
N ASP A 311 4.49 25.81 6.24
CA ASP A 311 5.67 26.22 5.47
C ASP A 311 5.78 27.75 5.34
N PRO A 312 6.94 28.31 4.92
CA PRO A 312 7.73 29.25 5.69
C PRO A 312 7.05 30.57 6.13
N PRO A 313 7.45 31.08 7.30
CA PRO A 313 8.58 30.61 8.14
C PRO A 313 8.10 29.68 9.26
N HIS A 314 8.03 28.35 9.01
CA HIS A 314 7.71 27.27 9.97
C HIS A 314 6.80 27.70 11.13
N THR A 315 5.75 28.45 10.80
CA THR A 315 5.02 29.19 11.82
C THR A 315 4.16 28.19 12.55
N GLU A 316 4.36 28.10 13.86
CA GLU A 316 3.48 27.31 14.72
C GLU A 316 2.09 27.93 14.66
N PHE A 317 1.20 27.24 13.99
CA PHE A 317 -0.18 27.62 13.83
C PHE A 317 -0.99 26.89 14.89
N THR A 318 -1.44 27.64 15.90
CA THR A 318 -2.32 27.11 16.94
C THR A 318 -3.77 27.23 16.51
N PHE A 319 -4.55 26.18 16.78
CA PHE A 319 -5.96 26.14 16.42
C PHE A 319 -6.76 25.35 17.44
N ASP A 320 -8.07 25.62 17.51
CA ASP A 320 -8.99 24.85 18.34
C ASP A 320 -9.56 23.69 17.52
N ILE A 321 -9.31 22.48 18.01
CA ILE A 321 -9.67 21.21 17.37
C ILE A 321 -11.18 21.12 17.10
N ARG A 322 -12.02 21.74 17.92
CA ARG A 322 -13.48 21.67 17.82
C ARG A 322 -14.03 22.40 16.60
N TYR A 323 -13.30 23.40 16.10
CA TYR A 323 -13.72 24.23 14.97
C TYR A 323 -13.13 23.79 13.64
N ILE A 324 -12.46 22.63 13.57
CA ILE A 324 -11.97 22.11 12.28
C ILE A 324 -13.17 21.69 11.41
N PRO A 325 -13.37 22.34 10.25
CA PRO A 325 -14.48 22.00 9.35
C PRO A 325 -14.26 20.61 8.75
N ASP A 326 -15.32 20.01 8.23
CA ASP A 326 -15.18 18.76 7.46
C ASP A 326 -14.32 19.01 6.22
N PRO A 327 -13.49 18.02 5.80
CA PRO A 327 -12.65 18.19 4.63
C PRO A 327 -13.53 18.43 3.41
N PRO A 328 -13.22 19.44 2.59
CA PRO A 328 -14.07 19.79 1.46
C PRO A 328 -14.08 18.64 0.45
N ALA A 329 -15.22 18.41 -0.20
CA ALA A 329 -15.45 17.30 -1.12
C ALA A 329 -14.81 17.54 -2.50
N ILE A 330 -13.53 17.88 -2.53
CA ILE A 330 -12.78 18.22 -3.75
C ILE A 330 -12.16 17.00 -4.42
N ASN A 331 -11.98 17.10 -5.74
CA ASN A 331 -11.28 16.11 -6.54
C ASN A 331 -10.48 16.78 -7.66
N PHE A 332 -9.16 16.61 -7.63
CA PHE A 332 -8.23 17.16 -8.64
C PHE A 332 -7.98 16.24 -9.84
N SER A 333 -8.74 15.16 -10.01
CA SER A 333 -8.51 14.22 -11.12
C SER A 333 -8.66 14.85 -12.52
N ASN A 334 -9.39 15.96 -12.62
CA ASN A 334 -9.66 16.64 -13.90
C ASN A 334 -8.89 17.95 -14.05
N ASP A 335 -8.23 18.43 -12.99
CA ASP A 335 -7.56 19.73 -12.96
C ASP A 335 -6.31 19.63 -12.07
N ILE A 336 -5.24 19.09 -12.65
CA ILE A 336 -3.95 18.90 -11.99
C ILE A 336 -3.22 20.25 -11.83
N ASP A 337 -3.43 21.20 -12.73
CA ASP A 337 -2.87 22.54 -12.61
C ASP A 337 -3.41 23.24 -11.35
N ARG A 338 -4.71 23.09 -11.07
CA ARG A 338 -5.29 23.55 -9.81
C ARG A 338 -4.72 22.83 -8.61
N LEU A 339 -4.45 21.51 -8.70
CA LEU A 339 -3.77 20.81 -7.61
C LEU A 339 -2.42 21.47 -7.29
N PHE A 340 -1.62 21.84 -8.29
CA PHE A 340 -0.32 22.49 -8.06
C PHE A 340 -0.48 23.82 -7.31
N ARG A 341 -1.47 24.64 -7.69
CA ARG A 341 -1.75 25.91 -7.01
C ARG A 341 -2.22 25.69 -5.56
N GLU A 342 -3.24 24.86 -5.38
CA GLU A 342 -3.87 24.60 -4.07
C GLU A 342 -2.94 23.84 -3.12
N TRP A 343 -1.93 23.15 -3.64
CA TRP A 343 -0.91 22.48 -2.84
C TRP A 343 -0.03 23.46 -2.06
N GLU A 344 0.35 24.58 -2.69
CA GLU A 344 1.18 25.62 -2.09
C GLU A 344 0.34 26.69 -1.38
N VAL A 345 -0.76 27.12 -1.99
CA VAL A 345 -1.65 28.16 -1.47
C VAL A 345 -3.10 27.71 -1.70
N SER A 346 -3.85 27.45 -0.62
CA SER A 346 -5.25 27.05 -0.73
C SER A 346 -6.14 27.82 0.24
N THR A 347 -7.32 28.17 -0.25
CA THR A 347 -8.43 28.73 0.55
C THR A 347 -9.56 27.72 0.72
N LEU A 348 -9.35 26.47 0.29
CA LEU A 348 -10.36 25.41 0.34
C LEU A 348 -10.67 24.95 1.76
N LEU A 349 -9.67 25.04 2.63
CA LEU A 349 -9.78 24.80 4.05
C LEU A 349 -9.37 26.09 4.76
N VAL A 350 -10.29 26.69 5.50
CA VAL A 350 -10.02 27.91 6.28
C VAL A 350 -10.20 27.58 7.76
N ILE A 351 -9.16 27.84 8.55
CA ILE A 351 -9.16 27.64 10.01
C ILE A 351 -8.73 28.95 10.64
N ASN A 352 -9.53 29.49 11.57
CA ASN A 352 -9.30 30.81 12.19
C ASN A 352 -9.05 31.94 11.17
N GLY A 353 -9.72 31.90 10.01
CA GLY A 353 -9.53 32.87 8.93
C GLY A 353 -8.28 32.64 8.06
N HIS A 354 -7.45 31.63 8.36
CA HIS A 354 -6.26 31.29 7.59
C HIS A 354 -6.53 30.16 6.60
N GLY A 355 -6.24 30.41 5.32
CA GLY A 355 -6.27 29.39 4.28
C GLY A 355 -5.15 28.37 4.48
N VAL A 356 -5.50 27.09 4.56
CA VAL A 356 -4.57 25.99 4.78
C VAL A 356 -4.24 25.30 3.45
N PRO A 357 -2.96 25.32 3.03
CA PRO A 357 -2.50 24.59 1.85
C PRO A 357 -2.74 23.08 1.93
N VAL A 358 -3.04 22.44 0.81
CA VAL A 358 -3.39 21.00 0.77
C VAL A 358 -2.29 20.11 1.35
N LYS A 359 -1.01 20.50 1.21
CA LYS A 359 0.13 19.77 1.79
C LYS A 359 0.07 19.63 3.32
N HIS A 360 -0.55 20.58 4.01
CA HIS A 360 -0.64 20.60 5.47
C HIS A 360 -1.90 19.93 6.04
N TRP A 361 -2.86 19.50 5.21
CA TRP A 361 -4.13 18.92 5.68
C TRP A 361 -3.96 17.71 6.60
N GLY A 362 -2.90 16.92 6.39
CA GLY A 362 -2.59 15.79 7.26
C GLY A 362 -2.23 16.20 8.70
N GLN A 363 -1.91 17.46 8.98
CA GLN A 363 -1.65 17.95 10.34
C GLN A 363 -2.95 18.27 11.10
N PHE A 364 -4.03 18.60 10.40
CA PHE A 364 -5.32 18.98 11.02
C PHE A 364 -6.26 17.78 11.21
N TYR A 365 -6.21 16.81 10.29
CA TYR A 365 -7.18 15.70 10.29
C TYR A 365 -6.65 14.39 10.90
N LYS A 366 -5.33 14.23 11.10
CA LYS A 366 -4.79 12.99 11.69
C LYS A 366 -5.32 12.76 13.10
N LYS A 367 -5.61 11.50 13.41
CA LYS A 367 -6.10 11.00 14.72
C LYS A 367 -5.39 11.54 15.95
N ALA A 368 -4.09 11.84 15.85
CA ALA A 368 -3.30 12.41 16.95
C ALA A 368 -3.85 13.76 17.46
N VAL A 369 -4.66 14.43 16.64
CA VAL A 369 -5.24 15.74 16.92
C VAL A 369 -6.71 15.64 17.36
N GLY A 370 -7.28 14.42 17.47
CA GLY A 370 -8.62 14.22 18.06
C GLY A 370 -9.82 14.76 17.27
N ALA A 371 -9.62 15.37 16.10
CA ALA A 371 -10.67 16.08 15.39
C ALA A 371 -11.75 15.16 14.82
N LYS A 372 -11.42 14.30 13.83
CA LYS A 372 -12.41 13.51 13.05
C LYS A 372 -11.76 12.31 12.34
N ASP A 373 -11.58 11.19 13.05
CA ASP A 373 -10.89 9.98 12.54
C ASP A 373 -11.43 9.49 11.17
N THR A 374 -12.75 9.46 11.01
CA THR A 374 -13.41 8.97 9.80
C THR A 374 -13.17 9.86 8.57
N ALA A 375 -13.06 11.17 8.79
CA ALA A 375 -12.84 12.15 7.73
C ALA A 375 -11.43 12.02 7.14
N TRP A 376 -10.42 11.81 7.98
CA TRP A 376 -9.06 11.58 7.53
C TRP A 376 -8.92 10.29 6.73
N ASP A 377 -9.53 9.19 7.18
CA ASP A 377 -9.44 7.92 6.47
C ASP A 377 -10.00 8.00 5.04
N ALA A 378 -11.08 8.75 4.84
CA ALA A 378 -11.64 9.02 3.52
C ALA A 378 -10.71 9.90 2.65
N LEU A 379 -10.08 10.92 3.26
CA LEU A 379 -9.23 11.89 2.56
C LEU A 379 -7.83 11.37 2.27
N LYS A 380 -7.24 10.59 3.18
CA LYS A 380 -5.84 10.12 3.18
C LYS A 380 -5.44 9.45 1.89
N THR A 381 -6.33 8.63 1.32
CA THR A 381 -6.07 7.93 0.05
C THR A 381 -5.97 8.90 -1.12
N LYS A 382 -6.84 9.91 -1.18
CA LYS A 382 -6.79 10.95 -2.22
C LYS A 382 -5.57 11.84 -2.04
N TRP A 383 -5.36 12.31 -0.81
CA TRP A 383 -4.23 13.15 -0.44
C TRP A 383 -2.88 12.49 -0.77
N GLY A 384 -2.72 11.20 -0.49
CA GLY A 384 -1.49 10.47 -0.82
C GLY A 384 -1.21 10.43 -2.32
N LYS A 385 -2.25 10.27 -3.16
CA LYS A 385 -2.11 10.33 -4.62
C LYS A 385 -1.74 11.74 -5.10
N TRP A 386 -2.37 12.77 -4.53
CA TRP A 386 -2.02 14.16 -4.85
C TRP A 386 -0.56 14.46 -4.50
N LYS A 387 -0.14 14.06 -3.30
CA LYS A 387 1.25 14.19 -2.86
C LYS A 387 2.24 13.62 -3.87
N PHE A 388 2.00 12.42 -4.38
CA PHE A 388 2.90 11.80 -5.34
C PHE A 388 3.02 12.57 -6.65
N ILE A 389 1.92 13.16 -7.14
CA ILE A 389 1.95 13.97 -8.37
C ILE A 389 2.71 15.27 -8.12
N VAL A 390 2.49 15.94 -6.98
CA VAL A 390 3.16 17.21 -6.69
C VAL A 390 4.66 17.01 -6.40
N GLU A 391 5.02 15.94 -5.68
CA GLU A 391 6.43 15.55 -5.50
C GLU A 391 7.11 15.29 -6.85
N GLU A 392 6.42 14.63 -7.78
CA GLU A 392 6.97 14.43 -9.12
C GLU A 392 7.11 15.75 -9.87
N ARG A 393 6.10 16.63 -9.80
CA ARG A 393 6.15 17.99 -10.38
C ARG A 393 7.33 18.79 -9.85
N SER A 394 7.68 18.65 -8.57
CA SER A 394 8.78 19.39 -7.95
C SER A 394 10.17 19.06 -8.52
N LYS A 395 10.29 17.94 -9.26
CA LYS A 395 11.52 17.58 -9.99
C LYS A 395 11.73 18.41 -11.27
N TYR A 396 10.71 19.16 -11.70
CA TYR A 396 10.75 19.98 -12.89
C TYR A 396 10.77 21.47 -12.52
N THR A 397 11.41 22.28 -13.36
CA THR A 397 11.52 23.73 -13.14
C THR A 397 10.17 24.44 -13.26
N ASP A 398 9.32 23.99 -14.18
CA ASP A 398 8.03 24.59 -14.47
C ASP A 398 6.97 23.55 -14.85
N ASP A 399 5.71 23.98 -14.85
CA ASP A 399 4.57 23.11 -15.18
C ASP A 399 4.63 22.65 -16.65
N THR A 400 5.21 23.44 -17.55
CA THR A 400 5.37 23.08 -18.97
C THR A 400 6.30 21.89 -19.13
N SER A 401 7.45 21.87 -18.43
CA SER A 401 8.37 20.73 -18.45
C SER A 401 7.74 19.47 -17.86
N PHE A 402 6.96 19.61 -16.78
CA PHE A 402 6.18 18.50 -16.25
C PHE A 402 5.21 17.96 -17.31
N TRP A 403 4.41 18.83 -17.94
CA TRP A 403 3.46 18.39 -18.95
C TRP A 403 4.11 17.84 -20.21
N HIS A 404 5.28 18.33 -20.62
CA HIS A 404 6.05 17.75 -21.70
C HIS A 404 6.39 16.28 -21.41
N GLN A 405 6.85 15.97 -20.19
CA GLN A 405 7.11 14.60 -19.78
C GLN A 405 5.83 13.75 -19.67
N PHE A 406 4.74 14.34 -19.16
CA PHE A 406 3.46 13.68 -18.93
C PHE A 406 2.41 13.95 -20.03
N SER A 407 2.87 14.04 -21.28
CA SER A 407 2.00 14.05 -22.46
C SER A 407 2.24 12.83 -23.34
N THR A 408 1.24 12.51 -24.16
CA THR A 408 1.36 11.51 -25.22
C THR A 408 2.24 12.03 -26.36
N LYS A 409 2.63 11.15 -27.29
CA LYS A 409 3.39 11.53 -28.49
C LYS A 409 2.70 12.60 -29.36
N LYS A 410 1.38 12.78 -29.20
CA LYS A 410 0.58 13.80 -29.90
C LYS A 410 0.54 15.15 -29.16
N GLY A 411 1.21 15.27 -28.01
CA GLY A 411 1.14 16.44 -27.15
C GLY A 411 -0.10 16.50 -26.24
N GLU A 412 -0.98 15.50 -26.27
CA GLU A 412 -2.13 15.46 -25.36
C GLU A 412 -1.68 15.06 -23.95
N ARG A 413 -2.07 15.85 -22.94
CA ARG A 413 -1.77 15.58 -21.53
C ARG A 413 -2.32 14.22 -21.09
N LEU A 414 -1.53 13.46 -20.34
CA LEU A 414 -1.96 12.18 -19.76
C LEU A 414 -3.07 12.40 -18.72
N ARG A 415 -4.01 11.45 -18.64
CA ARG A 415 -5.06 11.46 -17.62
C ARG A 415 -4.45 11.21 -16.24
N TYR A 416 -5.12 11.70 -15.20
CA TYR A 416 -4.70 11.55 -13.80
C TYR A 416 -4.24 10.14 -13.41
N GLN A 417 -4.99 9.10 -13.75
CA GLN A 417 -4.61 7.72 -13.43
C GLN A 417 -3.40 7.23 -14.24
N GLN A 418 -3.20 7.71 -15.46
CA GLN A 418 -2.04 7.37 -16.28
C GLN A 418 -0.76 8.00 -15.70
N ILE A 419 -0.85 9.24 -15.22
CA ILE A 419 0.25 9.91 -14.51
C ILE A 419 0.64 9.11 -13.27
N LEU A 420 -0.34 8.75 -12.42
CA LEU A 420 -0.08 7.95 -11.22
C LEU A 420 0.57 6.61 -11.53
N ASN A 421 0.08 5.89 -12.55
CA ASN A 421 0.65 4.60 -12.94
C ASN A 421 2.10 4.76 -13.43
N ARG A 422 2.38 5.81 -14.20
CA ARG A 422 3.73 6.10 -14.69
C ARG A 422 4.69 6.45 -13.55
N ILE A 423 4.27 7.29 -12.61
CA ILE A 423 5.05 7.62 -11.40
C ILE A 423 5.29 6.37 -10.56
N ALA A 424 4.26 5.53 -10.36
CA ALA A 424 4.38 4.30 -9.60
C ALA A 424 5.38 3.32 -10.26
N SER A 425 5.31 3.17 -11.58
CA SER A 425 6.24 2.31 -12.34
C SER A 425 7.68 2.82 -12.24
N ALA A 426 7.89 4.13 -12.43
CA ALA A 426 9.21 4.75 -12.29
C ALA A 426 9.79 4.56 -10.88
N ARG A 427 8.97 4.68 -9.83
CA ARG A 427 9.39 4.42 -8.45
C ARG A 427 9.76 2.97 -8.22
N ILE A 428 8.99 2.01 -8.76
CA ILE A 428 9.33 0.58 -8.65
C ILE A 428 10.68 0.31 -9.31
N THR A 429 10.91 0.82 -10.53
CA THR A 429 12.18 0.65 -11.23
C THR A 429 13.34 1.29 -10.47
N SER A 430 13.18 2.53 -10.00
CA SER A 430 14.21 3.23 -9.21
C SER A 430 14.48 2.54 -7.87
N ASP A 431 13.45 2.06 -7.17
CA ASP A 431 13.61 1.31 -5.92
C ASP A 431 14.32 -0.04 -6.19
N ALA A 432 14.01 -0.73 -7.28
CA ALA A 432 14.71 -1.95 -7.66
C ALA A 432 16.20 -1.69 -7.97
N GLN A 433 16.49 -0.62 -8.71
CA GLN A 433 17.87 -0.20 -9.01
C GLN A 433 18.64 0.18 -7.75
N ASP A 434 18.06 0.98 -6.86
CA ASP A 434 18.68 1.38 -5.60
C ASP A 434 18.90 0.18 -4.66
N ALA A 435 17.97 -0.76 -4.63
CA ALA A 435 18.14 -2.00 -3.88
C ALA A 435 19.24 -2.89 -4.47
N ALA A 436 19.35 -2.96 -5.80
CA ALA A 436 20.44 -3.67 -6.49
C ALA A 436 21.79 -3.00 -6.21
N ASN A 437 21.87 -1.67 -6.26
CA ASN A 437 23.05 -0.88 -5.93
C ASN A 437 23.50 -1.13 -4.49
N ALA A 438 22.57 -1.10 -3.53
CA ALA A 438 22.86 -1.40 -2.13
C ALA A 438 23.43 -2.82 -1.97
N ARG A 439 22.80 -3.82 -2.61
CA ARG A 439 23.30 -5.20 -2.59
C ARG A 439 24.69 -5.29 -3.21
N LEU A 440 24.92 -4.65 -4.34
CA LEU A 440 26.21 -4.64 -5.03
C LEU A 440 27.32 -4.04 -4.15
N PHE A 441 27.05 -2.88 -3.56
CA PHE A 441 28.01 -2.17 -2.69
C PHE A 441 28.42 -3.02 -1.48
N PHE A 442 27.50 -3.79 -0.88
CA PHE A 442 27.78 -4.66 0.26
C PHE A 442 28.07 -6.13 -0.14
N GLY A 443 28.45 -6.40 -1.39
CA GLY A 443 28.83 -7.76 -1.83
C GLY A 443 27.71 -8.80 -1.70
N GLY A 444 26.45 -8.38 -1.88
CA GLY A 444 25.24 -9.19 -1.73
C GLY A 444 24.75 -9.35 -0.29
N ASN A 445 25.52 -8.90 0.71
CA ASN A 445 25.18 -9.09 2.13
C ASN A 445 24.73 -7.77 2.80
N LEU A 446 23.42 -7.55 2.89
CA LEU A 446 22.85 -6.38 3.57
C LEU A 446 23.07 -6.36 5.10
N GLU A 447 23.60 -7.43 5.70
CA GLU A 447 24.03 -7.48 7.11
C GLU A 447 25.51 -7.11 7.30
N HIS A 448 26.19 -6.62 6.27
CA HIS A 448 27.59 -6.24 6.36
C HIS A 448 27.82 -5.26 7.53
N PRO A 449 28.89 -5.43 8.35
CA PRO A 449 29.12 -4.59 9.53
C PRO A 449 29.15 -3.08 9.23
N THR A 450 29.69 -2.68 8.07
CA THR A 450 29.73 -1.28 7.65
C THR A 450 28.36 -0.68 7.32
N ALA A 451 27.33 -1.50 7.10
CA ALA A 451 25.96 -1.01 6.96
C ALA A 451 25.36 -0.54 8.30
N ASN A 452 26.03 -0.79 9.44
CA ASN A 452 25.62 -0.33 10.77
C ASN A 452 24.16 -0.70 11.11
N GLY A 453 23.69 -1.84 10.62
CA GLY A 453 22.31 -2.30 10.82
C GLY A 453 21.23 -1.48 10.09
N ALA A 454 21.60 -0.59 9.15
CA ALA A 454 20.64 0.26 8.42
C ALA A 454 19.55 -0.53 7.69
N PHE A 455 19.86 -1.76 7.27
CA PHE A 455 18.92 -2.65 6.59
C PHE A 455 18.22 -3.64 7.53
N ARG A 456 18.18 -3.38 8.84
CA ARG A 456 17.50 -4.23 9.83
C ARG A 456 16.27 -3.53 10.40
N TYR A 457 15.28 -4.32 10.77
CA TYR A 457 14.14 -3.85 11.55
C TYR A 457 13.81 -4.84 12.67
N THR A 458 13.32 -4.32 13.79
CA THR A 458 12.96 -5.14 14.95
C THR A 458 11.44 -5.38 14.98
N ARG A 459 11.05 -6.64 15.14
CA ARG A 459 9.63 -7.01 15.30
C ARG A 459 9.51 -8.10 16.36
N SER A 460 8.78 -7.79 17.43
CA SER A 460 8.59 -8.70 18.58
C SER A 460 9.91 -9.14 19.21
N GLY A 461 10.82 -8.19 19.45
CA GLY A 461 12.15 -8.43 20.04
C GLY A 461 13.16 -9.14 19.12
N LYS A 462 12.77 -9.56 17.93
CA LYS A 462 13.64 -10.22 16.94
C LYS A 462 14.04 -9.23 15.85
N SER A 463 15.29 -9.26 15.43
CA SER A 463 15.82 -8.46 14.32
C SER A 463 15.70 -9.23 13.01
N TYR A 464 15.30 -8.54 11.94
CA TYR A 464 15.13 -9.09 10.60
C TYR A 464 15.78 -8.17 9.57
N VAL A 465 16.35 -8.75 8.52
CA VAL A 465 16.87 -8.02 7.36
C VAL A 465 15.73 -7.57 6.45
N LEU A 466 15.83 -6.37 5.91
CA LEU A 466 14.92 -5.87 4.88
C LEU A 466 15.10 -6.66 3.59
N THR A 467 14.02 -7.28 3.12
CA THR A 467 14.04 -8.09 1.88
C THR A 467 13.34 -7.41 0.71
N LYS A 468 12.44 -6.46 0.96
CA LYS A 468 11.68 -5.76 -0.07
C LYS A 468 12.50 -4.63 -0.69
N ASP A 469 12.55 -4.56 -2.01
CA ASP A 469 13.34 -3.54 -2.73
C ASP A 469 13.00 -2.12 -2.31
N SER A 470 11.72 -1.75 -2.20
CA SER A 470 11.34 -0.40 -1.74
C SER A 470 11.80 -0.06 -0.33
N ALA A 471 11.89 -1.06 0.56
CA ALA A 471 12.41 -0.85 1.92
C ALA A 471 13.93 -0.75 1.93
N VAL A 472 14.61 -1.59 1.13
CA VAL A 472 16.08 -1.54 0.96
C VAL A 472 16.49 -0.23 0.30
N ALA A 473 15.84 0.19 -0.79
CA ALA A 473 16.10 1.45 -1.47
C ALA A 473 15.92 2.66 -0.54
N LYS A 474 14.85 2.68 0.26
CA LYS A 474 14.67 3.75 1.26
C LYS A 474 15.81 3.78 2.27
N ALA A 475 16.17 2.62 2.85
CA ALA A 475 17.28 2.53 3.79
C ALA A 475 18.61 2.93 3.14
N TRP A 476 18.83 2.58 1.87
CA TRP A 476 20.01 2.93 1.10
C TRP A 476 20.12 4.44 0.88
N ARG A 477 19.07 5.09 0.39
CA ARG A 477 19.04 6.57 0.23
C ARG A 477 19.28 7.28 1.57
N THR A 478 18.68 6.79 2.67
CA THR A 478 18.92 7.34 4.00
C THR A 478 20.36 7.13 4.45
N LEU A 479 20.95 5.96 4.19
CA LEU A 479 22.33 5.66 4.53
C LEU A 479 23.30 6.59 3.80
N LEU A 480 23.13 6.79 2.49
CA LEU A 480 23.91 7.72 1.69
C LEU A 480 23.81 9.16 2.19
N THR A 481 22.63 9.58 2.65
CA THR A 481 22.43 10.93 3.20
C THR A 481 23.07 11.10 4.58
N THR A 482 23.04 10.05 5.41
CA THR A 482 23.48 10.13 6.81
C THR A 482 24.97 9.84 6.98
N GLN A 483 25.56 9.05 6.08
CA GLN A 483 26.95 8.60 6.16
C GLN A 483 27.71 9.03 4.89
N PRO A 484 28.36 10.21 4.89
CA PRO A 484 29.03 10.74 3.69
C PRO A 484 30.15 9.82 3.19
N ILE A 485 30.84 9.11 4.08
CA ILE A 485 31.89 8.14 3.72
C ILE A 485 31.32 7.02 2.84
N VAL A 486 30.12 6.51 3.15
CA VAL A 486 29.46 5.47 2.34
C VAL A 486 29.07 6.03 0.97
N ALA A 487 28.62 7.29 0.92
CA ALA A 487 28.29 7.96 -0.33
C ALA A 487 29.53 8.16 -1.22
N GLU A 488 30.64 8.66 -0.67
CA GLU A 488 31.91 8.83 -1.39
C GLU A 488 32.44 7.49 -1.94
N GLN A 489 32.40 6.43 -1.14
CA GLN A 489 32.81 5.09 -1.57
C GLN A 489 31.91 4.55 -2.69
N TRP A 490 30.60 4.77 -2.60
CA TRP A 490 29.68 4.38 -3.65
C TRP A 490 29.94 5.15 -4.95
N GLU A 491 30.18 6.46 -4.88
CA GLU A 491 30.55 7.27 -6.05
C GLU A 491 31.84 6.79 -6.70
N ALA A 492 32.87 6.48 -5.91
CA ALA A 492 34.11 5.89 -6.41
C ALA A 492 33.88 4.55 -7.12
N LEU A 493 33.03 3.68 -6.55
CA LEU A 493 32.66 2.40 -7.16
C LEU A 493 31.92 2.62 -8.49
N ARG A 494 30.97 3.56 -8.56
CA ARG A 494 30.28 3.90 -9.81
C ARG A 494 31.25 4.42 -10.88
N ALA A 495 32.17 5.31 -10.50
CA ALA A 495 33.17 5.84 -11.42
C ALA A 495 34.06 4.72 -12.01
N LEU A 496 34.46 3.75 -11.18
CA LEU A 496 35.21 2.58 -11.64
C LEU A 496 34.39 1.70 -12.60
N GLN A 497 33.10 1.46 -12.30
CA GLN A 497 32.22 0.69 -13.20
C GLN A 497 32.07 1.34 -14.57
N HIS A 498 31.93 2.68 -14.60
CA HIS A 498 31.89 3.42 -15.86
C HIS A 498 33.22 3.39 -16.62
N ALA A 499 34.37 3.35 -15.92
CA ALA A 499 35.69 3.28 -16.56
C ALA A 499 36.03 1.90 -17.14
N VAL A 500 35.52 0.82 -16.54
CA VAL A 500 35.84 -0.57 -16.94
C VAL A 500 34.98 -1.07 -18.11
N LEU A 501 33.87 -0.40 -18.42
CA LEU A 501 32.98 -0.74 -19.54
C LEU A 501 32.98 0.35 -20.64
N PRO A 502 34.13 0.64 -21.29
CA PRO A 502 34.12 1.53 -22.44
C PRO A 502 33.50 0.80 -23.66
N ASP A 503 32.33 1.28 -24.09
CA ASP A 503 31.77 1.18 -25.45
C ASP A 503 31.74 -0.21 -26.13
N SER A 504 31.36 -1.29 -25.44
CA SER A 504 31.07 -2.57 -26.12
C SER A 504 29.69 -2.62 -26.81
N GLU A 505 28.89 -1.55 -26.73
CA GLU A 505 27.58 -1.44 -27.39
C GLU A 505 27.30 -0.01 -27.90
N GLN A 506 28.10 0.48 -28.84
CA GLN A 506 27.67 1.53 -29.78
C GLN A 506 27.57 0.97 -31.20
#